data_AF-A0A0F9N1X7-F1
#
_entry.id   AF-A0A0F9N1X7-F1
#
_cell.length_a   1.000
_cell.length_b   1.000
_cell.length_c   1.000
_cell.angle_alpha   90.00
_cell.angle_beta   90.00
_cell.angle_gamma   90.00
#
_symmetry.space_group_name_H-M   'P 1'
#
loop_
_entity.id
_entity.type
_entity.pdbx_description
1 polymer ?
#
loop_
_entity_poly.entity_id
_entity_poly.type
_entity_poly.pdbx_seq_one_letter_code
_entity_poly.pdbx_strand_id
1 'polypeptide(L)'
;MNTDQALIIGKQILKQHNIFDWNIEIDRAKKRLGCCHWKTKKITLSKEFTELNNEAIILNTIKHEVAHIIAGYTAGHGQYWKVICKIVGCNDSRFVDSSIINRPKGKRIYICPICKETYTYNRILKRNYSCITCSTKNNNGKYTEKYKLILK
;
A
#
# COMPACT_ATOMS: atom_id res chain seq x y z
N MET A 1 -4.79 13.92 -4.02
CA MET A 1 -6.00 14.19 -3.21
C MET A 1 -5.58 14.30 -1.75
N ASN A 2 -6.14 15.21 -0.96
CA ASN A 2 -5.81 15.27 0.47
C ASN A 2 -6.65 14.27 1.30
N THR A 3 -6.31 14.10 2.58
CA THR A 3 -7.00 13.13 3.44
C THR A 3 -8.48 13.46 3.67
N ASP A 4 -8.83 14.73 3.77
CA ASP A 4 -10.21 15.15 4.07
C ASP A 4 -11.13 14.87 2.88
N GLN A 5 -10.66 15.17 1.67
CA GLN A 5 -11.32 14.79 0.43
C GLN A 5 -11.51 13.27 0.34
N ALA A 6 -10.48 12.49 0.68
CA ALA A 6 -10.56 11.03 0.67
C ALA A 6 -11.61 10.49 1.65
N LEU A 7 -11.71 11.08 2.85
CA LEU A 7 -12.74 10.72 3.83
C LEU A 7 -14.15 11.06 3.35
N ILE A 8 -14.34 12.23 2.74
CA ILE A 8 -15.64 12.65 2.19
C ILE A 8 -16.09 11.68 1.09
N ILE A 9 -15.22 11.41 0.12
CA ILE A 9 -15.51 10.51 -1.00
C ILE A 9 -15.77 9.09 -0.49
N GLY A 10 -14.97 8.60 0.46
CA GLY A 10 -15.20 7.28 1.04
C GLY A 10 -16.55 7.14 1.74
N LYS A 11 -16.97 8.16 2.51
CA LYS A 11 -18.31 8.19 3.12
C LYS A 11 -19.42 8.20 2.06
N GLN A 12 -19.23 8.96 0.96
CA GLN A 12 -20.19 8.98 -0.14
C GLN A 12 -20.31 7.61 -0.81
N ILE A 13 -19.20 6.92 -1.08
CA ILE A 13 -19.21 5.58 -1.70
C ILE A 13 -19.87 4.54 -0.78
N LEU A 14 -19.56 4.56 0.52
CA LEU A 14 -20.24 3.70 1.50
C LEU A 14 -21.76 3.92 1.46
N LYS A 15 -22.19 5.18 1.47
CA LYS A 15 -23.60 5.55 1.38
C LYS A 15 -24.24 5.10 0.06
N GLN A 16 -23.55 5.26 -1.07
CA GLN A 16 -24.04 4.83 -2.39
C GLN A 16 -24.32 3.32 -2.46
N HIS A 17 -23.56 2.51 -1.71
CA HIS A 17 -23.76 1.07 -1.61
C HIS A 17 -24.60 0.63 -0.41
N ASN A 18 -25.31 1.56 0.25
CA ASN A 18 -26.14 1.30 1.44
C ASN A 18 -25.38 0.68 2.63
N ILE A 19 -24.10 1.03 2.79
CA ILE A 19 -23.23 0.56 3.88
C ILE A 19 -23.18 1.65 4.95
N PHE A 20 -24.08 1.59 5.92
CA PHE A 20 -24.24 2.65 6.94
C PHE A 20 -23.53 2.34 8.27
N ASP A 21 -23.25 1.08 8.55
CA ASP A 21 -22.63 0.61 9.79
C ASP A 21 -21.10 0.51 9.70
N TRP A 22 -20.50 1.06 8.64
CA TRP A 22 -19.06 1.11 8.43
C TRP A 22 -18.51 2.54 8.41
N ASN A 23 -17.29 2.70 8.89
CA ASN A 23 -16.57 3.97 8.88
C ASN A 23 -15.37 3.96 7.93
N ILE A 24 -14.96 5.15 7.50
CA ILE A 24 -13.66 5.39 6.85
C ILE A 24 -12.80 6.28 7.73
N GLU A 25 -11.53 5.91 7.88
CA GLU A 25 -10.56 6.59 8.73
C GLU A 25 -9.20 6.74 8.02
N ILE A 26 -8.36 7.62 8.56
CA ILE A 26 -6.96 7.75 8.16
C ILE A 26 -6.07 7.08 9.20
N ASP A 27 -5.09 6.32 8.74
CA ASP A 27 -4.06 5.72 9.59
C ASP A 27 -2.64 6.18 9.20
N ARG A 28 -1.65 5.66 9.93
CA ARG A 28 -0.22 5.97 9.74
C ARG A 28 0.55 4.83 9.06
N ALA A 29 -0.12 3.96 8.31
CA ALA A 29 0.53 2.85 7.64
C ALA A 29 1.52 3.37 6.59
N LYS A 30 2.69 2.72 6.48
CA LYS A 30 3.75 3.10 5.51
C LYS A 30 4.05 2.00 4.50
N LYS A 31 3.21 0.97 4.45
CA LYS A 31 3.41 -0.23 3.61
C LYS A 31 2.19 -0.63 2.77
N ARG A 32 1.02 -0.05 3.03
CA ARG A 32 -0.25 -0.35 2.34
C ARG A 32 -1.00 0.95 2.06
N LEU A 33 -1.77 0.95 0.97
CA LEU A 33 -2.62 2.08 0.54
C LEU A 33 -3.87 2.16 1.42
N GLY A 34 -4.60 1.05 1.52
CA GLY A 34 -5.84 0.90 2.27
C GLY A 34 -5.85 -0.39 3.11
N CYS A 35 -6.90 -0.58 3.92
CA CYS A 35 -7.23 -1.85 4.55
C CYS A 35 -8.68 -1.87 5.02
N CYS A 36 -9.33 -3.01 4.85
CA CYS A 36 -10.64 -3.32 5.40
C CYS A 36 -10.53 -4.08 6.73
N HIS A 37 -11.15 -3.55 7.78
CA HIS A 37 -11.17 -4.10 9.14
C HIS A 37 -12.56 -4.57 9.51
N TRP A 38 -12.86 -5.82 9.17
CA TRP A 38 -14.17 -6.45 9.37
C TRP A 38 -14.67 -6.43 10.81
N LYS A 39 -13.81 -6.76 11.78
CA LYS A 39 -14.20 -6.84 13.20
C LYS A 39 -14.67 -5.49 13.76
N THR A 40 -14.06 -4.40 13.32
CA THR A 40 -14.35 -3.05 13.80
C THR A 40 -15.18 -2.24 12.81
N LYS A 41 -15.69 -2.88 11.75
CA LYS A 41 -16.47 -2.28 10.66
C LYS A 41 -15.90 -0.95 10.18
N LYS A 42 -14.65 -0.96 9.73
CA LYS A 42 -14.04 0.23 9.14
C LYS A 42 -13.07 -0.08 8.01
N ILE A 43 -12.90 0.88 7.12
CA ILE A 43 -11.80 0.92 6.17
C ILE A 43 -10.84 2.04 6.56
N THR A 44 -9.55 1.82 6.39
CA THR A 44 -8.51 2.81 6.72
C THR A 44 -7.67 3.11 5.48
N LEU A 45 -7.37 4.37 5.23
CA LEU A 45 -6.39 4.79 4.23
C LEU A 45 -5.11 5.27 4.92
N SER A 46 -3.95 4.98 4.32
CA SER A 46 -2.69 5.54 4.80
C SER A 46 -2.62 7.03 4.48
N LYS A 47 -2.41 7.86 5.51
CA LYS A 47 -2.19 9.30 5.35
C LYS A 47 -1.12 9.60 4.28
N GLU A 48 0.05 8.98 4.43
CA GLU A 48 1.18 9.33 3.57
C GLU A 48 1.00 8.83 2.15
N PHE A 49 0.37 7.67 1.94
CA PHE A 49 0.05 7.26 0.58
C PHE A 49 -1.03 8.13 -0.05
N THR A 50 -2.07 8.51 0.71
CA THR A 50 -3.13 9.41 0.23
C THR A 50 -2.57 10.73 -0.27
N GLU A 51 -1.66 11.33 0.50
CA GLU A 51 -1.07 12.63 0.16
C GLU A 51 -0.04 12.55 -0.98
N LEU A 52 0.68 11.43 -1.11
CA LEU A 52 1.74 11.27 -2.13
C LEU A 52 1.27 10.83 -3.51
N ASN A 53 0.05 10.30 -3.62
CA ASN A 53 -0.45 9.70 -4.86
C ASN A 53 -1.60 10.51 -5.47
N ASN A 54 -1.79 10.31 -6.77
CA ASN A 54 -2.87 10.96 -7.50
C ASN A 54 -4.25 10.48 -7.01
N GLU A 55 -5.28 11.24 -7.34
CA GLU A 55 -6.66 10.95 -6.91
C GLU A 55 -7.17 9.61 -7.43
N ALA A 56 -6.86 9.24 -8.68
CA ALA A 56 -7.30 7.99 -9.27
C ALA A 56 -6.82 6.75 -8.49
N ILE A 57 -5.56 6.74 -8.03
CA ILE A 57 -5.00 5.66 -7.21
C ILE A 57 -5.75 5.55 -5.88
N ILE A 58 -6.03 6.68 -5.23
CA ILE A 58 -6.69 6.67 -3.92
C ILE A 58 -8.18 6.35 -4.04
N LEU A 59 -8.87 6.87 -5.06
CA LEU A 59 -10.24 6.51 -5.36
C LEU A 59 -10.39 5.01 -5.63
N ASN A 60 -9.50 4.45 -6.46
CA ASN A 60 -9.48 3.00 -6.70
C ASN A 60 -9.20 2.21 -5.41
N THR A 61 -8.34 2.72 -4.53
CA THR A 61 -8.08 2.11 -3.21
C THR A 61 -9.33 2.12 -2.34
N ILE A 62 -10.05 3.24 -2.24
CA ILE A 62 -11.31 3.32 -1.48
C ILE A 62 -12.31 2.29 -2.00
N LYS A 63 -12.53 2.27 -3.33
CA LYS A 63 -13.42 1.31 -3.98
C LYS A 63 -13.00 -0.14 -3.76
N HIS A 64 -11.70 -0.42 -3.76
CA HIS A 64 -11.14 -1.75 -3.45
C HIS A 64 -11.52 -2.21 -2.03
N GLU A 65 -11.36 -1.34 -1.04
CA GLU A 65 -11.73 -1.67 0.34
C GLU A 65 -13.24 -1.78 0.53
N VAL A 66 -14.05 -0.97 -0.16
CA VAL A 66 -15.51 -1.10 -0.17
C VAL A 66 -15.94 -2.41 -0.84
N ALA A 67 -15.29 -2.82 -1.92
CA ALA A 67 -15.54 -4.10 -2.56
C ALA A 67 -15.25 -5.27 -1.60
N HIS A 68 -14.24 -5.16 -0.73
CA HIS A 68 -14.04 -6.15 0.34
C HIS A 68 -15.19 -6.21 1.32
N ILE A 69 -15.81 -5.08 1.69
CA ILE A 69 -16.99 -5.06 2.56
C ILE A 69 -18.14 -5.83 1.92
N ILE A 70 -18.45 -5.53 0.66
CA ILE A 70 -19.60 -6.14 -0.04
C ILE A 70 -19.33 -7.62 -0.32
N ALA A 71 -18.11 -7.98 -0.70
CA ALA A 71 -17.76 -9.36 -1.04
C ALA A 71 -17.75 -10.31 0.17
N GLY A 72 -17.62 -9.79 1.39
CA GLY A 72 -17.55 -10.62 2.59
C GLY A 72 -16.12 -11.00 2.99
N TYR A 73 -15.92 -11.20 4.29
CA TYR A 73 -14.61 -11.49 4.90
C TYR A 73 -13.89 -12.71 4.28
N THR A 74 -14.64 -13.74 3.91
CA THR A 74 -14.08 -15.00 3.39
C THR A 74 -13.74 -14.97 1.90
N ALA A 75 -14.21 -13.97 1.16
CA ALA A 75 -14.03 -13.92 -0.30
C ALA A 75 -12.59 -13.63 -0.71
N GLY A 76 -11.83 -12.92 0.12
CA GLY A 76 -10.49 -12.43 -0.23
C GLY A 76 -10.51 -11.69 -1.57
N HIS A 77 -9.53 -11.98 -2.43
CA HIS A 77 -9.49 -11.47 -3.83
C HIS A 77 -10.02 -12.50 -4.84
N GLY A 78 -10.95 -13.37 -4.42
CA GLY A 78 -11.53 -14.44 -5.24
C GLY A 78 -12.50 -13.94 -6.31
N GLN A 79 -13.12 -14.88 -7.04
CA GLN A 79 -14.00 -14.56 -8.18
C GLN A 79 -15.16 -13.64 -7.79
N TYR A 80 -15.79 -13.90 -6.63
CA TYR A 80 -16.88 -13.07 -6.14
C TYR A 80 -16.42 -11.62 -5.89
N TRP A 81 -15.27 -11.43 -5.25
CA TRP A 81 -14.69 -10.10 -5.05
C TRP A 81 -14.40 -9.38 -6.37
N LYS A 82 -13.92 -10.08 -7.41
CA LYS A 82 -13.70 -9.47 -8.74
C LYS A 82 -15.00 -8.99 -9.38
N VAL A 83 -16.08 -9.76 -9.24
CA VAL A 83 -17.43 -9.35 -9.71
C VAL A 83 -17.87 -8.09 -8.97
N ILE A 84 -17.72 -8.06 -7.64
CA ILE A 84 -18.02 -6.87 -6.84
C ILE A 84 -17.14 -5.69 -7.25
N CYS A 85 -15.85 -5.88 -7.56
CA CYS A 85 -15.00 -4.77 -7.98
C CYS A 85 -15.52 -4.11 -9.27
N LYS A 86 -16.04 -4.89 -10.22
CA LYS A 86 -16.66 -4.35 -11.43
C LYS A 86 -17.92 -3.53 -11.11
N ILE A 87 -18.74 -4.00 -10.15
CA ILE A 87 -19.95 -3.30 -9.70
C ILE A 87 -19.61 -1.98 -9.00
N VAL A 88 -18.61 -1.98 -8.12
CA VAL A 88 -18.16 -0.78 -7.39
C VAL A 88 -17.31 0.15 -8.28
N GLY A 89 -16.77 -0.37 -9.38
CA GLY A 89 -15.89 0.33 -10.30
C GLY A 89 -14.44 0.47 -9.80
N CYS A 90 -13.92 -0.54 -9.09
CA CYS A 90 -12.48 -0.73 -8.89
C CYS A 90 -11.88 -1.69 -9.91
N ASN A 91 -10.57 -1.59 -10.09
CA ASN A 91 -9.80 -2.58 -10.81
C ASN A 91 -9.86 -3.92 -10.06
N ASP A 92 -10.05 -5.03 -10.78
CA ASP A 92 -10.10 -6.39 -10.24
C ASP A 92 -8.71 -6.98 -9.92
N SER A 93 -7.71 -6.10 -9.76
CA SER A 93 -6.36 -6.46 -9.36
C SER A 93 -6.18 -6.35 -7.84
N ARG A 94 -5.53 -7.36 -7.27
CA ARG A 94 -5.08 -7.36 -5.88
C ARG A 94 -4.02 -6.29 -5.60
N PHE A 95 -3.19 -5.99 -6.59
CA PHE A 95 -2.07 -5.07 -6.45
C PHE A 95 -2.21 -3.89 -7.39
N VAL A 96 -1.93 -2.70 -6.87
CA VAL A 96 -1.64 -1.55 -7.71
C VAL A 96 -0.20 -1.70 -8.20
N ASP A 97 0.05 -1.38 -9.47
CA ASP A 97 1.38 -1.47 -10.06
C ASP A 97 2.37 -0.59 -9.27
N SER A 98 3.47 -1.18 -8.82
CA SER A 98 4.52 -0.47 -8.09
C SER A 98 5.18 0.64 -8.89
N SER A 99 5.13 0.60 -10.23
CA SER A 99 5.75 1.61 -11.10
C SER A 99 5.04 2.97 -11.04
N ILE A 100 3.74 2.98 -10.74
CA ILE A 100 2.89 4.18 -10.71
C ILE A 100 2.63 4.71 -9.29
N ILE A 101 3.06 3.98 -8.26
CA ILE A 101 2.81 4.35 -6.86
C ILE A 101 4.01 5.07 -6.27
N ASN A 102 3.77 6.28 -5.77
CA ASN A 102 4.71 6.98 -4.92
C ASN A 102 4.66 6.40 -3.51
N ARG A 103 5.77 5.80 -3.07
CA ARG A 103 5.89 5.22 -1.73
C ARG A 103 6.49 6.24 -0.75
N PRO A 104 5.98 6.29 0.49
CA PRO A 104 6.62 7.06 1.55
C PRO A 104 8.08 6.61 1.76
N LYS A 105 9.00 7.56 1.72
CA LYS A 105 10.42 7.27 2.01
C LYS A 105 10.59 6.94 3.50
N GLY A 106 11.41 5.93 3.78
CA GLY A 106 11.78 5.58 5.14
C GLY A 106 12.67 6.65 5.79
N LYS A 107 12.56 6.80 7.13
CA LYS A 107 13.39 7.76 7.90
C LYS A 107 14.88 7.41 7.95
N ARG A 108 15.23 6.13 7.78
CA ARG A 108 16.61 5.64 7.85
C ARG A 108 17.11 5.39 6.45
N ILE A 109 18.24 5.97 6.10
CA ILE A 109 18.87 5.84 4.79
C ILE A 109 20.06 4.89 4.95
N TYR A 110 20.10 3.87 4.10
CA TYR A 110 21.25 3.00 3.95
C TYR A 110 21.83 3.19 2.56
N ILE A 111 23.13 3.04 2.43
CA ILE A 111 23.84 3.19 1.17
C ILE A 111 24.63 1.93 0.85
N CYS A 112 24.66 1.55 -0.42
CA CYS A 112 25.60 0.54 -0.90
C CYS A 112 27.01 1.15 -0.96
N PRO A 113 28.03 0.54 -0.34
CA PRO A 113 29.40 1.08 -0.39
C PRO A 113 29.97 1.14 -1.81
N ILE A 114 29.51 0.26 -2.72
CA ILE A 114 30.03 0.10 -4.07
C ILE A 114 29.29 1.00 -5.08
N CYS A 115 27.99 0.76 -5.31
CA CYS A 115 27.24 1.49 -6.34
C CYS A 115 26.63 2.81 -5.83
N LYS A 116 26.76 3.12 -4.54
CA LYS A 116 26.17 4.32 -3.88
C LYS A 116 24.65 4.44 -3.94
N GLU A 117 23.94 3.40 -4.39
CA GLU A 117 22.48 3.36 -4.38
C GLU A 117 21.95 3.43 -2.93
N THR A 118 20.88 4.21 -2.75
CA THR A 118 20.29 4.47 -1.43
C THR A 118 19.00 3.68 -1.22
N TYR A 119 18.88 3.08 -0.06
CA TYR A 119 17.72 2.32 0.38
C TYR A 119 17.12 3.00 1.61
N THR A 120 15.80 3.09 1.68
CA THR A 120 15.13 3.73 2.83
C THR A 120 14.30 2.73 3.62
N TYR A 121 14.43 2.79 4.94
CA TYR A 121 13.71 1.94 5.88
C TYR A 121 13.10 2.74 7.02
N ASN A 122 11.97 2.27 7.54
CA ASN A 122 11.30 2.92 8.68
C ASN A 122 11.92 2.55 10.04
N ARG A 123 12.71 1.47 10.09
CA ARG A 123 13.35 0.95 11.32
C ARG A 123 14.80 0.59 11.01
N ILE A 124 15.62 0.48 12.05
CA ILE A 124 16.96 -0.09 11.95
C ILE A 124 16.84 -1.56 11.51
N LEU A 125 17.69 -1.97 10.58
CA LEU A 125 17.71 -3.34 10.08
C LEU A 125 18.28 -4.26 11.18
N LYS A 126 17.53 -5.29 11.56
CA LYS A 126 17.98 -6.29 12.54
C LYS A 126 18.88 -7.37 11.93
N ARG A 127 18.88 -7.48 10.60
CA ARG A 127 19.67 -8.43 9.82
C ARG A 127 20.50 -7.63 8.83
N ASN A 128 21.63 -8.20 8.42
CA ASN A 128 22.41 -7.61 7.34
C ASN A 128 21.67 -7.83 6.01
N TYR A 129 21.56 -6.77 5.23
CA TYR A 129 21.03 -6.80 3.87
C TYR A 129 22.13 -6.35 2.92
N SER A 130 22.17 -6.94 1.73
CA SER A 130 23.04 -6.49 0.65
C SER A 130 22.25 -5.71 -0.40
N CYS A 131 22.94 -4.83 -1.12
CA CYS A 131 22.39 -4.12 -2.27
C CYS A 131 21.89 -5.13 -3.30
N ILE A 132 20.60 -5.05 -3.64
CA ILE A 132 19.97 -6.00 -4.55
C ILE A 132 20.55 -5.86 -5.96
N THR A 133 20.78 -4.64 -6.43
CA THR A 133 21.36 -4.37 -7.75
C THR A 133 22.75 -5.00 -7.90
N CYS A 134 23.65 -4.76 -6.94
CA CYS A 134 25.00 -5.35 -6.95
C CYS A 134 24.97 -6.87 -6.75
N SER A 135 24.11 -7.37 -5.87
CA SER A 135 24.02 -8.81 -5.58
C SER A 135 23.47 -9.57 -6.79
N THR A 136 22.43 -9.06 -7.45
CA THR A 136 21.85 -9.65 -8.66
C THR A 136 22.86 -9.64 -9.81
N LYS A 137 23.55 -8.51 -10.03
CA LYS A 137 24.49 -8.37 -11.14
C LYS A 137 25.77 -9.20 -10.95
N ASN A 138 26.30 -9.29 -9.72
CA ASN A 138 27.66 -9.79 -9.48
C ASN A 138 27.74 -11.00 -8.54
N ASN A 139 26.64 -11.44 -7.93
CA ASN A 139 26.63 -12.53 -6.95
C ASN A 139 25.36 -13.40 -7.03
N ASN A 140 24.75 -13.51 -8.22
CA ASN A 140 23.55 -14.33 -8.47
C ASN A 140 22.41 -14.07 -7.45
N GLY A 141 22.24 -12.81 -7.04
CA GLY A 141 21.23 -12.38 -6.07
C GLY A 141 21.51 -12.81 -4.62
N LYS A 142 22.63 -13.48 -4.34
CA LYS A 142 22.99 -13.93 -2.99
C LYS A 142 23.58 -12.81 -2.15
N TYR A 143 23.35 -12.89 -0.85
CA TYR A 143 23.98 -12.00 0.13
C TYR A 143 25.51 -12.09 0.08
N THR A 144 26.17 -10.95 0.26
CA THR A 144 27.61 -10.86 0.49
C THR A 144 27.93 -9.61 1.31
N GLU A 145 28.93 -9.72 2.20
CA GLU A 145 29.39 -8.62 3.05
C GLU A 145 29.91 -7.44 2.21
N LYS A 146 30.46 -7.72 1.01
CA LYS A 146 30.97 -6.69 0.08
C LYS A 146 29.92 -5.66 -0.34
N TYR A 147 28.65 -6.08 -0.42
CA TYR A 147 27.54 -5.22 -0.82
C TYR A 147 26.61 -4.91 0.34
N LYS A 148 27.03 -5.18 1.58
CA LYS A 148 26.23 -4.90 2.77
C LYS A 148 25.89 -3.42 2.84
N LEU A 149 24.61 -3.17 3.09
CA LEU A 149 24.06 -1.83 3.23
C LEU A 149 24.57 -1.19 4.53
N ILE A 150 25.13 0.01 4.41
CA ILE A 150 25.68 0.77 5.54
C ILE A 150 24.68 1.87 5.90
N LEU A 151 24.36 2.01 7.18
CA LEU A 151 23.52 3.11 7.66
C LEU A 151 24.27 4.43 7.43
N LYS A 152 23.62 5.37 6.73
CA LYS A 152 24.11 6.73 6.50
C LYS A 152 23.71 7.64 7.65
#